data_AF-A0A8I2FWB3-F1
#
_entry.id   AF-A0A8I2FWB3-F1
#
_cell.length_a   1.000
_cell.length_b   1.000
_cell.length_c   1.000
_cell.angle_alpha   90.00
_cell.angle_beta   90.00
_cell.angle_gamma   90.00
#
_symmetry.space_group_name_H-M   'P 1'
#
loop_
_entity.id
_entity.type
_entity.pdbx_description
1 polymer ?
#
loop_
_entity_poly.entity_id
_entity_poly.type
_entity_poly.pdbx_seq_one_letter_code
_entity_poly.pdbx_strand_id
1 'polypeptide(L)'
;MGRRKTSYAERINKAKVMSAGFKKYTERLAPRGGGEEFQLRLSTQRETAQGLDDEQESLKGQLKVKTEELETAMDDLGETMSEGKKMVKLEMPQPTWVEFGIDDIQ
;
A
#
# COMPACT_ATOMS: atom_id res chain seq x y z
N MET A 1 15.26 -0.45 -1.75
CA MET A 1 15.36 -0.44 -0.27
C MET A 1 15.76 -1.83 0.20
N GLY A 2 16.83 -1.97 0.99
CA GLY A 2 17.27 -3.27 1.50
C GLY A 2 16.23 -3.92 2.42
N ARG A 3 16.09 -5.24 2.37
CA ARG A 3 15.20 -6.04 3.21
C ARG A 3 15.53 -5.80 4.68
N ARG A 4 14.64 -5.14 5.42
CA ARG A 4 14.83 -4.90 6.86
C ARG A 4 14.69 -6.22 7.61
N LYS A 5 15.58 -6.49 8.58
CA LYS A 5 15.61 -7.74 9.36
C LYS A 5 14.42 -7.93 10.32
N THR A 6 13.64 -6.88 10.60
CA THR A 6 12.50 -6.87 11.55
C THR A 6 11.36 -6.04 10.99
N SER A 7 10.10 -6.42 11.26
CA SER A 7 8.92 -5.68 10.78
C SER A 7 8.75 -4.32 11.48
N TYR A 8 7.90 -3.44 10.93
CA TYR A 8 7.58 -2.15 11.55
C TYR A 8 6.88 -2.35 12.91
N ALA A 9 5.83 -3.18 12.95
CA ALA A 9 5.15 -3.58 14.18
C ALA A 9 6.13 -4.10 15.26
N GLU A 10 7.11 -4.93 14.88
CA GLU A 10 8.11 -5.44 15.83
C GLU A 10 8.98 -4.31 16.41
N ARG A 11 9.40 -3.34 15.58
CA ARG A 11 10.18 -2.18 16.05
C ARG A 11 9.36 -1.24 16.91
N ILE A 12 8.10 -1.00 16.56
CA ILE A 12 7.17 -0.19 17.36
C ILE A 12 6.96 -0.83 18.74
N ASN A 13 6.79 -2.16 18.78
CA ASN A 13 6.67 -2.88 20.05
C ASN A 13 7.97 -2.81 20.87
N LYS A 14 9.14 -2.97 20.25
CA LYS A 14 10.43 -2.78 20.94
C LYS A 14 10.58 -1.36 21.51
N ALA A 15 10.15 -0.33 20.77
CA ALA A 15 10.15 1.05 21.25
C ALA A 15 9.20 1.23 22.45
N LYS A 16 8.01 0.59 22.44
CA LYS A 16 7.09 0.57 23.59
C LYS A 16 7.75 -0.01 24.84
N VAL A 17 8.41 -1.17 24.71
CA VAL A 17 9.15 -1.82 25.81
C VAL A 17 10.28 -0.92 26.31
N MET A 18 11.01 -0.27 25.39
CA MET A 18 12.07 0.68 25.75
C MET A 18 11.54 1.88 26.53
N SER A 19 10.44 2.51 26.09
CA SER A 19 9.80 3.62 26.83
C SER A 19 9.42 3.21 28.26
N ALA A 20 8.89 2.00 28.45
CA ALA A 20 8.55 1.49 29.78
C ALA A 20 9.81 1.33 30.67
N GLY A 21 10.91 0.84 30.09
CA GLY A 21 12.20 0.75 30.77
C GLY A 21 12.75 2.11 31.19
N PHE A 22 12.73 3.10 30.28
CA PHE A 22 13.17 4.46 30.60
C PHE A 22 12.35 5.06 31.74
N LYS A 23 11.02 4.92 31.69
CA LYS A 23 10.13 5.42 32.75
C LYS A 23 10.45 4.80 34.11
N LYS A 24 10.70 3.48 34.14
CA LYS A 24 11.04 2.74 35.38
C LYS A 24 12.40 3.15 35.97
N TYR A 25 13.38 3.48 35.14
CA TYR A 25 14.75 3.78 35.58
C TYR A 25 15.12 5.25 35.34
N THR A 26 14.14 6.16 35.36
CA THR A 26 14.30 7.59 35.02
C THR A 26 15.43 8.25 35.81
N GLU A 27 15.45 8.11 37.14
CA GLU A 27 16.48 8.75 37.99
C GLU A 27 17.90 8.32 37.64
N ARG A 28 18.09 7.05 37.25
CA ARG A 28 19.39 6.50 36.88
C ARG A 28 19.82 6.90 35.47
N LEU A 29 18.86 7.11 34.57
CA LEU A 29 19.11 7.41 33.15
C LEU A 29 19.10 8.90 32.85
N ALA A 30 18.44 9.72 33.68
CA ALA A 30 18.35 11.17 33.51
C ALA A 30 19.73 11.86 33.42
N PRO A 31 20.75 11.53 34.25
CA PRO A 31 22.09 12.11 34.12
C PRO A 31 22.79 11.79 32.80
N ARG A 32 22.30 10.78 32.06
CA ARG A 32 22.80 10.37 30.75
C ARG A 32 21.93 10.86 29.59
N GLY A 33 20.96 11.75 29.87
CA GLY A 33 20.03 12.28 28.87
C GLY A 33 18.76 11.46 28.66
N GLY A 34 18.51 10.44 29.48
CA GLY A 34 17.27 9.63 29.47
C GLY A 34 16.10 10.22 30.26
N GLY A 35 16.12 11.53 30.52
CA GLY A 35 15.10 12.24 31.28
C GLY A 35 13.79 12.42 30.52
N GLU A 36 12.89 13.22 31.08
CA GLU A 36 11.53 13.40 30.57
C GLU A 36 11.45 13.83 29.10
N GLU A 37 12.31 14.75 28.66
CA GLU A 37 12.34 15.22 27.27
C GLU A 37 12.64 14.09 26.28
N PHE A 38 13.60 13.21 26.61
CA PHE A 38 13.91 12.04 25.78
C PHE A 38 12.76 11.05 25.76
N GLN A 39 12.14 10.80 26.92
CA GLN A 39 11.00 9.89 27.04
C GLN A 39 9.79 10.38 26.24
N LEU A 40 9.52 11.70 26.30
CA LEU A 40 8.48 12.34 25.50
C LEU A 40 8.77 12.15 24.02
N ARG A 41 9.97 12.50 23.56
CA ARG A 41 10.38 12.32 22.15
C ARG A 41 10.24 10.88 21.68
N LEU A 42 10.71 9.90 22.46
CA LEU A 42 10.59 8.49 22.14
C LEU A 42 9.12 8.05 22.03
N SER A 43 8.27 8.50 22.96
CA SER A 43 6.83 8.16 22.95
C SER A 43 6.11 8.77 21.75
N THR A 44 6.34 10.06 21.44
CA THR A 44 5.78 10.74 20.28
C THR A 44 6.21 10.06 18.98
N GLN A 45 7.50 9.76 18.82
CA GLN A 45 7.99 9.08 17.62
C GLN A 45 7.39 7.67 17.46
N ARG A 46 7.23 6.93 18.56
CA ARG A 46 6.57 5.62 18.54
C ARG A 46 5.10 5.75 18.11
N GLU A 47 4.38 6.74 18.63
CA GLU A 47 2.96 6.96 18.31
C GLU A 47 2.76 7.39 16.87
N THR A 48 3.59 8.31 16.36
CA THR A 48 3.60 8.64 14.92
C THR A 48 3.87 7.41 14.07
N ALA A 49 4.85 6.58 14.44
CA ALA A 49 5.17 5.37 13.69
C ALA A 49 4.01 4.36 13.70
N GLN A 50 3.32 4.20 14.83
CA GLN A 50 2.12 3.36 14.91
C GLN A 50 1.00 3.87 14.01
N GLY A 51 0.69 5.17 14.06
CA GLY A 51 -0.35 5.75 13.21
C GLY A 51 -0.07 5.56 11.72
N LEU A 52 1.19 5.73 11.29
CA LEU A 52 1.60 5.50 9.90
C LEU A 52 1.54 4.02 9.49
N ASP A 53 1.82 3.08 10.41
CA ASP A 53 1.70 1.64 10.16
C ASP A 53 0.22 1.25 10.00
N ASP A 54 -0.64 1.77 10.87
CA ASP A 54 -2.10 1.54 10.81
C ASP A 54 -2.70 2.10 9.50
N GLU A 55 -2.29 3.31 9.11
CA GLU A 55 -2.70 3.92 7.84
C GLU A 55 -2.21 3.10 6.64
N GLN A 56 -0.97 2.60 6.69
CA GLN A 56 -0.45 1.72 5.63
C GLN A 56 -1.30 0.45 5.48
N GLU A 57 -1.66 -0.22 6.57
CA GLU A 57 -2.49 -1.43 6.51
C GLU A 57 -3.91 -1.12 5.98
N SER A 58 -4.48 0.02 6.36
CA SER A 58 -5.75 0.50 5.80
C SER A 58 -5.65 0.74 4.28
N LEU A 59 -4.61 1.43 3.82
CA LEU A 59 -4.38 1.70 2.40
C LEU A 59 -4.16 0.42 1.59
N LYS A 60 -3.49 -0.59 2.15
CA LYS A 60 -3.36 -1.91 1.51
C LYS A 60 -4.72 -2.58 1.32
N GLY A 61 -5.63 -2.44 2.30
CA GLY A 61 -7.00 -2.91 2.18
C GLY A 61 -7.77 -2.20 1.07
N GLN A 62 -7.72 -0.87 1.05
CA GLN A 62 -8.36 -0.05 0.02
C GLN A 62 -7.82 -0.34 -1.38
N LEU A 63 -6.50 -0.55 -1.51
CA LEU A 63 -5.88 -0.92 -2.78
C LEU A 63 -6.45 -2.22 -3.33
N LYS A 64 -6.60 -3.26 -2.48
CA LYS A 64 -7.20 -4.55 -2.90
C LYS A 64 -8.61 -4.37 -3.44
N VAL A 65 -9.46 -3.63 -2.71
CA VAL A 65 -10.82 -3.34 -3.16
C VAL A 65 -10.82 -2.64 -4.51
N LYS A 66 -9.96 -1.63 -4.70
CA LYS A 66 -9.86 -0.92 -5.99
C LYS A 66 -9.28 -1.79 -7.11
N THR A 67 -8.43 -2.74 -6.78
CA THR A 67 -7.94 -3.74 -7.75
C THR A 67 -9.08 -4.64 -8.20
N GLU A 68 -9.92 -5.16 -7.30
CA GLU A 68 -11.08 -6.00 -7.65
C GLU A 68 -12.11 -5.22 -8.51
N GLU A 69 -12.37 -3.95 -8.17
CA GLU A 69 -13.23 -3.07 -8.99
C GLU A 69 -12.66 -2.86 -10.40
N LEU A 70 -11.34 -2.65 -10.51
CA LEU A 70 -10.66 -2.45 -11.80
C LEU A 70 -10.70 -3.73 -12.64
N GLU A 71 -10.43 -4.89 -12.03
CA GLU A 71 -10.49 -6.18 -12.72
C GLU A 71 -11.89 -6.42 -13.32
N THR A 72 -12.94 -6.18 -12.54
CA THR A 72 -14.33 -6.29 -13.02
C THR A 72 -14.60 -5.36 -14.21
N ALA A 73 -14.20 -4.09 -14.12
CA ALA A 73 -14.41 -3.13 -15.20
C ALA A 73 -13.62 -3.49 -16.47
N MET A 74 -12.44 -4.10 -16.33
CA MET A 74 -11.63 -4.55 -17.46
C MET A 74 -12.21 -5.78 -18.14
N ASP A 75 -12.82 -6.69 -17.39
CA ASP A 75 -13.54 -7.84 -17.94
C ASP A 75 -14.75 -7.38 -18.77
N ASP A 76 -15.59 -6.51 -18.21
CA ASP A 76 -16.76 -5.92 -18.90
C ASP A 76 -16.35 -5.16 -20.18
N LEU A 77 -15.25 -4.41 -20.10
CA LEU A 77 -14.67 -3.71 -21.25
C LEU A 77 -14.21 -4.72 -22.32
N GLY A 78 -13.54 -5.80 -21.92
CA GLY A 78 -13.10 -6.87 -22.82
C GLY A 78 -14.26 -7.55 -23.55
N GLU A 79 -15.36 -7.83 -22.86
CA GLU A 79 -16.58 -8.38 -23.46
C GLU A 79 -17.16 -7.43 -24.50
N THR A 80 -17.35 -6.16 -24.13
CA THR A 80 -17.88 -5.12 -25.03
C THR A 80 -16.98 -4.93 -26.26
N MET A 81 -15.66 -4.92 -26.08
CA MET A 81 -14.70 -4.84 -27.19
C MET A 81 -14.78 -6.07 -28.10
N SER A 82 -14.97 -7.27 -27.55
CA SER A 82 -15.13 -8.50 -28.32
C SER A 82 -16.40 -8.47 -29.18
N GLU A 83 -17.51 -7.99 -28.62
CA GLU A 83 -18.76 -7.78 -29.37
C GLU A 83 -18.58 -6.75 -30.48
N GLY A 84 -18.00 -5.58 -30.17
CA GLY A 84 -17.70 -4.54 -31.16
C GLY A 84 -16.81 -5.05 -32.28
N LYS A 85 -15.78 -5.85 -31.95
CA LYS A 85 -14.91 -6.51 -32.94
C LYS A 85 -15.72 -7.41 -33.87
N LYS A 86 -16.62 -8.24 -33.34
CA LYS A 86 -17.49 -9.11 -34.16
C LYS A 86 -18.35 -8.29 -35.12
N MET A 87 -18.96 -7.20 -34.66
CA MET A 87 -19.77 -6.31 -35.51
C MET A 87 -18.95 -5.73 -36.67
N VAL A 88 -17.75 -5.20 -36.38
CA VAL A 88 -16.85 -4.67 -37.42
C VAL A 88 -16.46 -5.75 -38.43
N LYS A 89 -16.12 -6.95 -37.96
CA LYS A 89 -15.72 -8.06 -38.84
C LYS A 89 -16.84 -8.56 -39.76
N LEU A 90 -18.10 -8.40 -39.34
CA LEU A 90 -19.27 -8.79 -40.14
C LEU A 90 -19.61 -7.76 -41.22
N GLU A 91 -19.44 -6.47 -40.93
CA GLU A 91 -19.90 -5.38 -41.82
C GLU A 91 -18.78 -4.78 -42.68
N MET A 92 -17.57 -4.65 -42.14
CA MET A 92 -16.50 -3.86 -42.76
C MET A 92 -15.48 -4.75 -43.50
N PRO A 93 -14.93 -4.28 -44.63
CA PRO A 93 -13.83 -4.97 -45.31
C PRO A 93 -12.59 -5.14 -44.42
N GLN A 94 -11.94 -6.30 -44.45
CA GLN A 94 -10.76 -6.60 -43.60
C GLN A 94 -9.67 -5.52 -43.58
N PRO A 95 -9.32 -4.86 -44.70
CA PRO A 95 -8.29 -3.80 -44.69
C PRO A 95 -8.63 -2.59 -43.79
N THR A 96 -9.91 -2.34 -43.49
CA THR A 96 -10.33 -1.19 -42.67
C THR A 96 -10.42 -1.51 -41.19
N TRP A 97 -10.25 -2.77 -40.77
CA TRP A 97 -10.36 -3.19 -39.37
C TRP A 97 -9.36 -2.47 -38.44
N VAL A 98 -8.18 -2.11 -38.95
CA VAL A 98 -7.16 -1.36 -38.20
C VAL A 98 -7.67 0.00 -37.69
N GLU A 99 -8.63 0.62 -38.39
CA GLU A 99 -9.26 1.88 -37.96
C GLU A 99 -10.06 1.71 -36.66
N PHE A 100 -10.47 0.48 -36.35
CA PHE A 100 -11.21 0.11 -35.14
C PHE A 100 -10.29 -0.51 -34.05
N GLY A 101 -8.97 -0.41 -34.22
CA GLY A 101 -8.00 -1.01 -33.30
C GLY A 101 -7.93 -2.53 -33.38
N ILE A 102 -8.34 -3.11 -34.51
CA ILE A 102 -8.31 -4.55 -34.77
C ILE A 102 -7.11 -4.87 -35.66
N ASP A 103 -6.11 -5.53 -35.09
CA ASP A 103 -4.82 -5.84 -35.71
C ASP A 103 -4.61 -7.35 -35.99
N ASP A 104 -5.64 -8.18 -35.80
CA ASP A 104 -5.61 -9.61 -36.13
C ASP A 104 -5.82 -9.84 -37.63
N ILE A 105 -4.90 -9.29 -38.42
CA ILE A 105 -4.75 -9.54 -39.85
C ILE A 105 -3.96 -10.85 -40.00
N GLN A 106 -4.66 -11.98 -40.03
CA GLN A 106 -4.14 -13.23 -40.61
C GLN A 106 -4.44 -13.27 -42.10
#